data_AF-A0A928HHN2-F1
#
_entry.id   AF-A0A928HHN2-F1
#
_cell.length_a   1.000
_cell.length_b   1.000
_cell.length_c   1.000
_cell.angle_alpha   90.00
_cell.angle_beta   90.00
_cell.angle_gamma   90.00
#
_symmetry.space_group_name_H-M   'P 1'
#
loop_
_entity.id
_entity.type
_entity.pdbx_description
1 polymer ?
#
loop_
_entity_poly.entity_id
_entity_poly.type
_entity_poly.pdbx_seq_one_letter_code
_entity_poly.pdbx_strand_id
1 'polypeptide(L)'
;QMGKVVFVKENCVVPVDGTFCGACDEHCPTKAVSMVPYSDPSRGIGPEKGLTIPQIDESICIGCGGCESICPARPYKAIYIEGCPQQGRREEFKEAEVISAEEVQKETENVEDWLF
;
A
#
# COMPACT_ATOMS: atom_id res chain seq x y z
N GLN A 1 1.07 -3.18 -17.95
CA GLN A 1 0.90 -1.72 -18.02
C GLN A 1 1.50 -1.13 -16.76
N MET A 2 2.27 -0.04 -16.83
CA MET A 2 2.75 0.69 -15.65
C MET A 2 1.81 1.88 -15.40
N GLY A 3 1.51 2.17 -14.14
CA GLY A 3 0.48 3.14 -13.83
C GLY A 3 0.29 3.37 -12.33
N LYS A 4 -0.67 4.23 -11.99
CA LYS A 4 -1.06 4.50 -10.61
C LYS A 4 -2.18 3.56 -10.22
N VAL A 5 -2.06 2.96 -9.04
CA VAL A 5 -3.12 2.12 -8.49
C VAL A 5 -4.26 3.00 -7.94
N VAL A 6 -5.50 2.58 -8.19
CA VAL A 6 -6.71 3.22 -7.68
C VAL A 6 -7.54 2.18 -6.95
N PHE A 7 -8.02 2.54 -5.76
CA PHE A 7 -8.90 1.71 -4.94
C PHE A 7 -10.27 2.37 -4.80
N VAL A 8 -11.32 1.62 -5.15
CA VAL A 8 -12.73 1.98 -5.03
C VAL A 8 -13.35 1.11 -3.95
N LYS A 9 -13.54 1.70 -2.77
CA LYS A 9 -14.04 1.00 -1.58
C LYS A 9 -15.40 0.34 -1.85
N GLU A 10 -16.27 1.01 -2.58
CA GLU A 10 -17.66 0.60 -2.82
C GLU A 10 -17.76 -0.70 -3.64
N ASN A 11 -16.72 -1.06 -4.39
CA ASN A 11 -16.65 -2.27 -5.18
C ASN A 11 -15.98 -3.43 -4.42
N CYS A 12 -15.36 -3.19 -3.27
CA CYS A 12 -14.62 -4.21 -2.54
C CYS A 12 -15.56 -5.24 -1.91
N VAL A 13 -15.26 -6.52 -2.07
CA VAL A 13 -16.07 -7.63 -1.51
C VAL A 13 -16.12 -7.59 0.03
N VAL A 14 -15.17 -6.93 0.68
CA VAL A 14 -15.17 -6.77 2.14
C VAL A 14 -16.35 -5.91 2.63
N PRO A 15 -16.48 -4.62 2.22
CA PRO A 15 -17.63 -3.80 2.60
C PRO A 15 -18.94 -4.19 1.91
N VAL A 16 -18.90 -4.86 0.75
CA VAL A 16 -20.11 -5.25 0.00
C VAL A 16 -20.70 -6.56 0.55
N ASP A 17 -19.89 -7.60 0.68
CA ASP A 17 -20.35 -8.94 1.07
C ASP A 17 -20.11 -9.25 2.55
N GLY A 18 -19.35 -8.40 3.26
CA GLY A 18 -19.00 -8.63 4.67
C GLY A 18 -18.03 -9.78 4.87
N THR A 19 -17.22 -10.10 3.86
CA THR A 19 -16.29 -11.25 3.85
C THR A 19 -14.84 -10.82 3.99
N PHE A 20 -13.98 -11.71 4.47
CA PHE A 20 -12.54 -11.45 4.53
C PHE A 20 -11.90 -11.59 3.15
N CYS A 21 -11.09 -10.61 2.74
CA CYS A 21 -10.33 -10.65 1.50
C CYS A 21 -9.02 -9.88 1.68
N GLY A 22 -7.91 -10.46 1.23
CA GLY A 22 -6.58 -9.85 1.26
C GLY A 22 -5.79 -10.09 -0.03
N ALA A 23 -6.45 -10.52 -1.10
CA ALA A 23 -5.79 -11.01 -2.32
C ALA A 23 -4.83 -9.97 -2.95
N CYS A 24 -5.17 -8.69 -2.85
CA CYS A 24 -4.36 -7.60 -3.39
C CYS A 24 -3.04 -7.35 -2.62
N ASP A 25 -3.02 -7.53 -1.30
CA ASP A 25 -1.80 -7.48 -0.48
C ASP A 25 -0.92 -8.70 -0.75
N GLU A 26 -1.50 -9.89 -0.75
CA GLU A 26 -0.76 -11.14 -0.99
C GLU A 26 -0.06 -11.18 -2.35
N HIS A 27 -0.66 -10.54 -3.36
CA HIS A 27 -0.10 -10.49 -4.72
C HIS A 27 0.72 -9.23 -4.99
N CYS A 28 0.86 -8.32 -4.02
CA CYS A 28 1.65 -7.10 -4.22
C CYS A 28 3.15 -7.43 -4.07
N PRO A 29 3.94 -7.43 -5.16
CA PRO A 29 5.36 -7.81 -5.08
C PRO A 29 6.21 -6.81 -4.30
N THR A 30 5.78 -5.55 -4.23
CA THR A 30 6.50 -4.47 -3.52
C THR A 30 5.93 -4.19 -2.13
N LYS A 31 4.85 -4.88 -1.73
CA LYS A 31 4.08 -4.57 -0.51
C LYS A 31 3.60 -3.12 -0.41
N ALA A 32 3.32 -2.52 -1.56
CA ALA A 32 2.62 -1.24 -1.69
C ALA A 32 1.15 -1.29 -1.22
N VAL A 33 0.58 -2.48 -1.04
CA VAL A 33 -0.78 -2.68 -0.53
C VAL A 33 -0.67 -3.36 0.82
N SER A 34 -1.24 -2.77 1.86
CA SER A 34 -1.32 -3.33 3.21
C SER A 34 -2.77 -3.40 3.68
N MET A 35 -3.11 -4.36 4.54
CA MET A 35 -4.46 -4.52 5.05
C MET A 35 -4.62 -3.76 6.38
N VAL A 36 -5.60 -2.87 6.45
CA VAL A 36 -5.90 -2.09 7.66
C VAL A 36 -7.30 -2.42 8.21
N PRO A 37 -7.52 -2.35 9.53
CA PRO A 37 -8.84 -2.59 10.13
C PRO A 37 -9.93 -1.70 9.52
N TYR A 38 -11.11 -2.29 9.33
CA TYR A 38 -12.27 -1.63 8.74
C TYR A 38 -13.51 -1.86 9.59
N SER A 39 -14.27 -0.78 9.80
CA SER A 39 -15.60 -0.80 10.37
C SER A 39 -16.49 0.18 9.62
N ASP A 40 -17.76 -0.16 9.52
CA ASP A 40 -18.82 0.65 8.94
C ASP A 40 -20.16 0.35 9.65
N PRO A 41 -20.52 1.15 10.68
CA PRO A 41 -21.76 0.99 11.41
C PRO A 41 -23.00 1.09 10.54
N SER A 42 -22.96 1.85 9.43
CA SER A 42 -24.11 2.02 8.53
C SER A 42 -24.47 0.73 7.79
N ARG A 43 -23.50 -0.18 7.65
CA ARG A 43 -23.65 -1.51 7.06
C ARG A 43 -23.69 -2.64 8.10
N GLY A 44 -23.75 -2.31 9.39
CA GLY A 44 -23.67 -3.30 10.47
C GLY A 44 -22.32 -4.02 10.52
N ILE A 45 -21.25 -3.35 10.14
CA ILE A 45 -19.87 -3.84 10.24
C ILE A 45 -19.22 -3.15 11.43
N GLY A 46 -19.28 -3.78 12.60
CA GLY A 46 -18.57 -3.30 13.78
C GLY A 46 -17.11 -3.77 13.83
N PRO A 47 -16.29 -3.18 14.71
CA PRO A 47 -14.90 -3.58 14.93
C PRO A 47 -14.75 -5.05 15.35
N GLU A 48 -15.77 -5.63 15.97
CA GLU A 48 -15.80 -7.04 16.40
C GLU A 48 -15.74 -8.04 15.25
N LYS A 49 -16.09 -7.64 14.01
CA LYS A 49 -15.98 -8.51 12.84
C LYS A 49 -14.54 -8.67 12.36
N GLY A 50 -13.61 -7.79 12.77
CA GLY A 50 -12.20 -7.88 12.40
C GLY A 50 -11.92 -7.75 10.90
N LEU A 51 -12.85 -7.20 10.10
CA LEU A 51 -12.64 -7.01 8.67
C LEU A 51 -11.51 -6.01 8.40
N THR A 52 -10.81 -6.21 7.30
CA THR A 52 -9.72 -5.33 6.85
C THR A 52 -9.92 -4.93 5.40
N ILE A 53 -9.48 -3.73 5.04
CA ILE A 53 -9.50 -3.22 3.65
C ILE A 53 -8.09 -2.82 3.23
N PRO A 54 -7.80 -2.78 1.92
CA PRO A 54 -6.49 -2.34 1.46
C PRO A 54 -6.26 -0.84 1.71
N GLN A 55 -5.09 -0.52 2.24
CA GLN A 55 -4.43 0.78 2.20
C GLN A 55 -3.27 0.69 1.22
N ILE A 56 -3.05 1.77 0.46
CA ILE A 56 -2.05 1.81 -0.60
C ILE A 56 -1.00 2.86 -0.27
N ASP A 57 0.27 2.47 -0.36
CA ASP A 57 1.41 3.38 -0.45
C ASP A 57 1.81 3.53 -1.93
N GLU A 58 1.46 4.66 -2.52
CA GLU A 58 1.74 4.96 -3.92
C GLU A 58 3.24 5.17 -4.19
N SER A 59 4.05 5.50 -3.16
CA SER A 59 5.48 5.80 -3.34
C SER A 59 6.31 4.57 -3.73
N ILE A 60 5.88 3.39 -3.30
CA ILE A 60 6.51 2.10 -3.59
C ILE A 60 5.68 1.24 -4.56
N CYS A 61 4.55 1.77 -5.04
CA CYS A 61 3.72 1.09 -6.02
C CYS A 61 4.34 1.22 -7.42
N ILE A 62 4.75 0.09 -8.00
CA ILE A 62 5.29 0.06 -9.38
C ILE A 62 4.22 -0.07 -10.46
N GLY A 63 2.94 -0.09 -10.08
CA GLY A 63 1.84 -0.19 -11.04
C GLY A 63 1.77 -1.49 -11.83
N CYS A 64 2.25 -2.62 -11.28
CA CYS A 64 2.37 -3.88 -12.02
C CYS A 64 1.03 -4.54 -12.43
N GLY A 65 -0.08 -4.19 -11.78
CA GLY A 65 -1.40 -4.75 -12.06
C GLY A 65 -1.70 -6.12 -11.42
N GLY A 66 -0.81 -6.65 -10.59
CA GLY A 66 -1.05 -7.91 -9.87
C GLY A 66 -2.28 -7.86 -8.96
N CYS A 67 -2.50 -6.72 -8.29
CA CYS A 67 -3.68 -6.52 -7.45
C CYS A 67 -5.00 -6.45 -8.25
N GLU A 68 -4.98 -5.87 -9.45
CA GLU A 68 -6.14 -5.76 -10.32
C GLU A 68 -6.57 -7.11 -10.89
N SER A 69 -5.58 -7.89 -11.35
CA SER A 69 -5.83 -9.19 -11.97
C SER A 69 -6.47 -10.16 -10.98
N ILE A 70 -5.96 -10.21 -9.75
CA ILE A 70 -6.45 -11.12 -8.71
C ILE A 70 -7.75 -10.65 -8.03
N CYS A 71 -8.10 -9.37 -8.16
CA CYS A 71 -9.26 -8.82 -7.46
C CYS A 71 -10.56 -9.58 -7.83
N PRO A 72 -11.28 -10.18 -6.86
CA PRO A 72 -12.46 -11.00 -7.12
C PRO A 72 -13.72 -10.17 -7.37
N ALA A 73 -13.71 -8.85 -7.08
CA ALA A 73 -14.87 -7.98 -7.26
C ALA A 73 -15.43 -8.02 -8.69
N ARG A 74 -16.76 -8.06 -8.80
CA ARG A 74 -17.53 -8.07 -10.06
C ARG A 74 -18.77 -7.20 -9.89
N PRO A 75 -19.28 -6.57 -10.97
CA PRO A 75 -18.73 -6.54 -12.34
C PRO A 75 -17.51 -5.62 -12.48
N TYR A 76 -17.36 -4.65 -11.59
CA TYR A 76 -16.23 -3.71 -11.58
C TYR A 76 -15.20 -4.13 -10.53
N LYS A 77 -13.92 -3.95 -10.86
CA LYS A 77 -12.82 -4.22 -9.93
C LYS A 77 -12.84 -3.20 -8.79
N ALA A 78 -12.44 -3.65 -7.60
CA ALA A 78 -12.26 -2.78 -6.44
C ALA A 78 -10.91 -2.07 -6.45
N ILE A 79 -9.90 -2.68 -7.07
CA ILE A 79 -8.57 -2.11 -7.22
C ILE A 79 -8.13 -2.30 -8.67
N TYR A 80 -7.65 -1.25 -9.31
CA TYR A 80 -7.23 -1.27 -10.71
C TYR A 80 -6.06 -0.31 -10.97
N ILE A 81 -5.38 -0.47 -12.10
CA ILE A 81 -4.26 0.39 -12.50
C ILE A 81 -4.72 1.38 -13.57
N GLU A 82 -4.58 2.67 -13.27
CA GLU A 82 -4.69 3.73 -14.26
C GLU A 82 -3.35 3.93 -14.96
N GLY A 83 -3.33 3.75 -16.27
CA GLY A 83 -2.13 3.92 -17.08
C GLY A 83 -1.56 5.33 -16.96
N CYS A 84 -0.24 5.44 -16.78
CA CYS A 84 0.41 6.74 -16.81
C CYS A 84 0.50 7.24 -18.26
N PRO A 85 -0.04 8.42 -18.62
CA PRO A 85 -0.03 8.90 -20.00
C PRO A 85 1.36 9.33 -20.47
N GLN A 86 2.24 9.72 -19.54
CA GLN A 86 3.61 10.13 -19.82
C GLN A 86 4.58 9.26 -19.04
N GLN A 87 5.61 8.74 -19.72
CA GLN A 87 6.71 8.08 -19.02
C GLN A 87 7.54 9.14 -18.28
N GLY A 88 7.72 8.96 -16.98
CA GLY A 88 8.60 9.81 -16.19
C GLY A 88 10.02 9.77 -16.75
N ARG A 89 10.68 10.93 -16.83
CA ARG A 89 12.11 10.96 -17.10
C ARG A 89 12.82 10.40 -15.88
N ARG A 90 13.78 9.50 -16.12
CA ARG A 90 14.71 9.06 -15.08
C ARG A 90 15.42 10.30 -14.54
N GLU A 91 15.27 10.57 -13.26
CA GLU A 91 16.14 11.54 -12.60
C GLU A 91 17.56 10.99 -12.56
N GLU A 92 18.52 11.90 -12.73
CA GLU A 92 19.93 11.54 -12.64
C GLU A 92 20.22 11.02 -11.24
N PHE A 93 20.99 9.94 -11.16
CA PHE A 93 21.40 9.38 -9.87
C PHE A 93 22.30 10.40 -9.19
N LYS A 94 21.82 10.97 -8.08
CA LYS A 94 22.69 11.75 -7.20
C LYS A 94 23.50 10.76 -6.37
N GLU A 95 24.82 10.90 -6.42
CA GLU A 95 25.72 10.18 -5.55
C GLU A 95 25.35 10.54 -4.11
N ALA A 96 25.02 9.54 -3.28
CA ALA A 96 24.74 9.79 -1.88
C ALA A 96 26.02 10.35 -1.24
N GLU A 97 25.94 11.51 -0.59
CA GLU A 97 27.07 12.03 0.16
C GLU A 97 27.45 11.01 1.24
N VAL A 98 28.66 10.46 1.12
CA VAL A 98 29.24 9.58 2.11
C VAL A 98 29.55 10.45 3.32
N ILE A 99 28.65 10.47 4.29
CA ILE A 99 28.90 11.07 5.60
C ILE A 99 30.05 10.29 6.26
N SER A 100 30.98 11.03 6.87
CA SER A 100 32.19 10.44 7.45
C SER A 100 31.85 9.52 8.61
N ALA A 101 32.69 8.51 8.86
CA ALA A 101 32.51 7.58 9.98
C ALA A 101 32.45 8.31 11.34
N GLU A 102 33.07 9.48 11.45
CA GLU A 102 33.07 10.33 12.64
C GLU A 102 31.73 11.05 12.87
N GLU A 103 30.95 11.29 11.82
CA GLU A 103 29.59 11.87 11.92
C GLU A 103 28.56 10.80 12.35
N VAL A 104 28.73 9.55 11.90
CA VAL A 104 27.90 8.41 12.31
C VAL A 104 28.04 8.11 13.81
N GLN A 105 29.24 8.24 14.39
CA GLN A 105 29.46 7.96 15.83
C GLN A 105 28.71 8.93 16.76
N LYS A 106 28.65 10.22 16.42
CA LYS A 106 27.95 11.23 17.25
C LYS A 106 26.44 11.01 17.34
N GLU A 107 25.85 10.35 16.36
CA GLU A 107 24.42 10.00 16.34
C GLU A 107 24.12 8.76 17.19
N THR A 108 25.04 7.80 17.22
CA THR A 108 24.92 6.59 18.05
C THR A 108 25.17 6.83 19.54
N GLU A 109 25.93 7.87 19.90
CA GLU A 109 26.19 8.24 21.29
C GLU A 109 25.01 8.97 21.97
N ASN A 110 23.96 9.35 21.23
CA ASN A 110 22.72 9.89 21.80
C ASN A 110 21.60 8.83 21.98
N VAL A 111 21.91 7.54 21.80
CA VAL A 111 20.94 6.43 21.95
C VAL A 111 20.91 5.89 23.40
N GLU A 112 21.53 6.56 24.37
CA GLU A 112 21.35 6.23 25.80
C GLU A 112 20.02 6.78 26.39
N ASP A 113 19.24 7.56 25.64
CA ASP A 113 17.95 8.13 26.08
C ASP A 113 16.71 7.33 25.58
N TRP A 114 16.90 6.21 24.89
CA TRP A 114 15.83 5.33 24.35
C TRP A 114 15.80 3.92 24.98
N LEU A 115 16.52 3.72 26.08
CA LEU A 115 16.33 2.58 26.99
C LEU A 115 15.62 3.07 28.26
N PHE A 116 14.31 3.28 28.13
CA PHE A 116 13.36 3.25 29.25
C PHE A 116 12.20 2.33 28.88
#